data_AF-A0A6N4W132-F1
#
_entry.id   AF-A0A6N4W132-F1
#
_cell.length_a   1.000
_cell.length_b   1.000
_cell.length_c   1.000
_cell.angle_alpha   90.00
_cell.angle_beta   90.00
_cell.angle_gamma   90.00
#
_symmetry.space_group_name_H-M   'P 1'
#
loop_
_entity.id
_entity.type
_entity.pdbx_description
1 polymer ?
#
loop_
_entity_poly.entity_id
_entity_poly.type
_entity_poly.pdbx_seq_one_letter_code
_entity_poly.pdbx_strand_id
1 'polypeptide(L)'
;MLMLAHTAVAVLLHRLGAGEDIVLGTPVAGRDEAALSDLIGFFVNTVVLRTDVSGNPDFDDLLARVRDTDLAAFAHQELPFDQVVENLNPPRVLGRNPLFTVFLGYHLRDGEPTGMFGLPTTWQESATTAAMFDLGFTLVEYHSGTATLVTEYSADLFDESSVRTLADRLVRVMDQMVADPHRRIGSINLLDEAERHTVVDVVNDTDHPSAPATLASLVTGQAGLTPTAVAVRSQDAELTYRELDDWSDRLTAGLVARGAGPGTVVAVSLPRSVELVVALLAVAKSGAAFLPLDTDYPADRLAYMIDDAVPAVILDDMAEIRRHRTTEAAAEPIQVPAGTWAYVLYTSGSTGRPKGVAVPHAGIVNRIRWLQHAYPLGPQDRMLVKTPISFDTSVWEVFWPLSVGATLVMARPGGHRDPRYLADMIVAQSVTAVDFVPSMLELFLDEPAAARCTALTRVTVGEALGADLAARYTAMFSAPLHNLWPHRGIGGRAGVDMRRFGPGTRGAGLECAGLRAGRLSASGARRCGR
;
A
#
# COMPACT_ATOMS: atom_id res chain seq x y z
N MET A 1 -18.70 -36.90 2.19
CA MET A 1 -17.51 -36.21 1.63
C MET A 1 -17.82 -34.84 1.05
N LEU A 2 -18.86 -34.66 0.24
CA LEU A 2 -19.21 -33.34 -0.34
C LEU A 2 -19.30 -32.20 0.70
N MET A 3 -20.05 -32.36 1.79
CA MET A 3 -20.17 -31.35 2.86
C MET A 3 -18.83 -31.01 3.53
N LEU A 4 -17.90 -31.96 3.62
CA LEU A 4 -16.56 -31.72 4.16
C LEU A 4 -15.72 -30.90 3.18
N ALA A 5 -15.77 -31.24 1.89
CA ALA A 5 -15.14 -30.45 0.84
C ALA A 5 -15.72 -29.04 0.75
N HIS A 6 -17.04 -28.90 0.85
CA HIS A 6 -17.74 -27.62 0.94
C HIS A 6 -17.23 -26.81 2.12
N THR A 7 -17.19 -27.41 3.31
CA THR A 7 -16.69 -26.73 4.51
C THR A 7 -15.24 -26.25 4.33
N ALA A 8 -14.36 -27.09 3.79
CA ALA A 8 -12.96 -26.74 3.56
C ALA A 8 -12.79 -25.61 2.53
N VAL A 9 -13.54 -25.65 1.42
CA VAL A 9 -13.53 -24.59 0.39
C VAL A 9 -14.09 -23.28 0.97
N ALA A 10 -15.17 -23.33 1.74
CA ALA A 10 -15.75 -22.15 2.38
C ALA A 10 -14.74 -21.49 3.35
N VAL A 11 -14.04 -22.29 4.16
CA VAL A 11 -12.97 -21.82 5.04
C VAL A 11 -11.82 -21.21 4.25
N LEU A 12 -11.36 -21.86 3.16
CA LEU A 12 -10.30 -21.32 2.32
C LEU A 12 -10.68 -19.94 1.77
N LEU A 13 -11.87 -19.80 1.18
CA LEU A 13 -12.32 -18.53 0.59
C LEU A 13 -12.49 -17.44 1.65
N HIS A 14 -13.08 -17.77 2.80
CA HIS A 14 -13.17 -16.86 3.95
C HIS A 14 -11.78 -16.34 4.37
N ARG A 15 -10.82 -17.25 4.52
CA ARG A 15 -9.45 -16.93 4.94
C ARG A 15 -8.65 -16.17 3.88
N LEU A 16 -9.07 -16.21 2.62
CA LEU A 16 -8.54 -15.39 1.52
C LEU A 16 -9.24 -14.03 1.38
N GLY A 17 -10.24 -13.75 2.22
CA GLY A 17 -10.92 -12.45 2.27
C GLY A 17 -12.24 -12.37 1.50
N ALA A 18 -12.87 -13.50 1.16
CA ALA A 18 -14.18 -13.52 0.50
C ALA A 18 -15.35 -13.06 1.40
N GLY A 19 -15.10 -12.78 2.69
CA GLY A 19 -16.11 -12.36 3.65
C GLY A 19 -16.64 -13.52 4.48
N GLU A 20 -17.77 -13.30 5.16
CA GLU A 20 -18.39 -14.31 6.04
C GLU A 20 -19.53 -15.10 5.39
N ASP A 21 -20.03 -14.67 4.24
CA ASP A 21 -21.15 -15.27 3.53
C ASP A 21 -20.66 -15.86 2.20
N ILE A 22 -20.46 -17.18 2.17
CA ILE A 22 -19.80 -17.87 1.07
C ILE A 22 -20.83 -18.61 0.23
N VAL A 23 -20.85 -18.35 -1.08
CA VAL A 23 -21.79 -18.95 -2.03
C VAL A 23 -21.05 -19.81 -3.05
N LEU A 24 -21.39 -21.11 -3.10
CA LEU A 24 -20.83 -22.08 -4.04
C LEU A 24 -21.94 -22.69 -4.91
N GLY A 25 -21.61 -23.04 -6.15
CA GLY A 25 -22.47 -23.88 -6.98
C GLY A 25 -22.07 -25.35 -6.89
N THR A 26 -23.03 -26.28 -6.93
CA THR A 26 -22.74 -27.72 -7.00
C THR A 26 -23.70 -28.42 -7.97
N PRO A 27 -23.25 -29.47 -8.69
CA PRO A 27 -24.13 -30.22 -9.57
C PRO A 27 -24.93 -31.26 -8.76
N VAL A 28 -26.17 -31.49 -9.17
CA VAL A 28 -26.99 -32.62 -8.74
C VAL A 28 -27.40 -33.45 -9.95
N ALA A 29 -27.55 -34.77 -9.77
CA ALA A 29 -27.79 -35.70 -10.88
C ALA A 29 -29.16 -35.49 -11.55
N GLY A 30 -30.16 -35.01 -10.80
CA GLY A 30 -31.55 -34.85 -11.26
C GLY A 30 -32.23 -36.16 -11.66
N ARG A 31 -31.84 -37.27 -11.02
CA ARG A 31 -32.31 -38.64 -11.30
C ARG A 31 -32.87 -39.32 -10.04
N ASP A 32 -33.62 -38.59 -9.23
CA ASP A 32 -34.12 -39.09 -7.94
C ASP A 32 -35.29 -40.09 -8.10
N GLU A 33 -35.93 -40.11 -9.27
CA GLU A 33 -36.94 -41.12 -9.61
C GLU A 33 -36.30 -42.34 -10.28
N ALA A 34 -36.66 -43.55 -9.81
CA ALA A 34 -36.15 -44.81 -10.37
C ALA A 34 -36.42 -44.97 -11.87
N ALA A 35 -37.48 -44.37 -12.40
CA ALA A 35 -37.80 -44.39 -13.84
C ALA A 35 -36.77 -43.63 -14.70
N LEU A 36 -36.00 -42.72 -14.10
CA LEU A 36 -35.02 -41.88 -14.78
C LEU A 36 -33.60 -42.47 -14.75
N SER A 37 -33.35 -43.56 -14.02
CA SER A 37 -31.99 -44.12 -13.87
C SER A 37 -31.39 -44.54 -15.20
N ASP A 38 -32.18 -45.19 -16.05
CA ASP A 38 -31.71 -45.85 -17.27
C ASP A 38 -31.94 -44.99 -18.53
N LEU A 39 -32.46 -43.76 -18.37
CA LEU A 39 -32.72 -42.85 -19.49
C LEU A 39 -31.46 -42.10 -19.93
N ILE A 40 -31.27 -42.03 -21.25
CA ILE A 40 -30.23 -41.20 -21.86
C ILE A 40 -30.79 -39.78 -22.05
N GLY A 41 -30.18 -38.79 -21.40
CA GLY A 41 -30.62 -37.39 -21.44
C GLY A 41 -29.81 -36.50 -20.49
N PHE A 42 -30.01 -35.18 -20.61
CA PHE A 42 -29.38 -34.18 -19.75
C PHE A 42 -30.32 -33.85 -18.58
N PHE A 43 -30.00 -34.38 -17.39
CA PHE A 43 -30.79 -34.24 -16.17
C PHE A 43 -30.06 -33.43 -15.08
N VAL A 44 -28.79 -33.09 -15.31
CA VAL A 44 -27.97 -32.38 -14.31
C VAL A 44 -28.58 -31.02 -14.05
N ASN A 45 -28.85 -30.74 -12.78
CA ASN A 45 -29.24 -29.41 -12.32
C ASN A 45 -28.12 -28.82 -11.44
N THR A 46 -28.18 -27.52 -11.18
CA THR A 46 -27.22 -26.81 -10.32
C THR A 46 -27.93 -26.28 -9.08
N VAL A 47 -27.36 -26.59 -7.91
CA VAL A 47 -27.82 -26.10 -6.61
C VAL A 47 -26.82 -25.07 -6.09
N VAL A 48 -27.34 -24.00 -5.48
CA VAL A 48 -26.54 -22.94 -4.86
C VAL A 48 -26.48 -23.19 -3.36
N LEU A 49 -25.27 -23.34 -2.83
CA LEU A 49 -24.99 -23.58 -1.43
C LEU A 49 -24.44 -22.29 -0.80
N ARG A 50 -25.18 -21.72 0.15
CA ARG A 50 -24.82 -20.46 0.84
C ARG A 50 -24.50 -20.74 2.30
N THR A 51 -23.26 -20.52 2.68
CA THR A 51 -22.73 -20.87 4.01
C THR A 51 -22.27 -19.63 4.75
N ASP A 52 -22.82 -19.43 5.95
CA ASP A 52 -22.42 -18.39 6.90
C ASP A 52 -21.32 -18.90 7.85
N VAL A 53 -20.12 -18.33 7.71
CA VAL A 53 -18.94 -18.64 8.54
C VAL A 53 -18.71 -17.58 9.64
N SER A 54 -19.66 -16.67 9.85
CA SER A 54 -19.58 -15.62 10.87
C SER A 54 -19.46 -16.17 12.30
N GLY A 55 -18.86 -15.35 13.16
CA GLY A 55 -18.63 -15.68 14.57
C GLY A 55 -17.41 -16.58 14.81
N ASN A 56 -16.61 -16.84 13.78
CA ASN A 56 -15.39 -17.64 13.86
C ASN A 56 -15.60 -19.02 14.52
N PRO A 57 -16.47 -19.89 13.96
CA PRO A 57 -16.77 -21.21 14.50
C PRO A 57 -15.54 -22.12 14.50
N ASP A 58 -15.63 -23.25 15.22
CA ASP A 58 -14.71 -24.38 15.01
C ASP A 58 -15.22 -25.24 13.85
N PHE A 59 -14.48 -26.31 13.52
CA PHE A 59 -14.82 -27.13 12.37
C PHE A 59 -16.13 -27.91 12.58
N ASP A 60 -16.36 -28.45 13.79
CA ASP A 60 -17.57 -29.23 14.08
C ASP A 60 -18.82 -28.36 13.97
N ASP A 61 -18.78 -27.16 14.56
CA ASP A 61 -19.86 -26.17 14.47
C ASP A 61 -20.15 -25.80 13.01
N LEU A 62 -19.10 -25.54 12.22
CA LEU A 62 -19.26 -25.12 10.83
C LEU A 62 -19.75 -26.28 9.94
N LEU A 63 -19.23 -27.48 10.13
CA LEU A 63 -19.66 -28.66 9.39
C LEU A 63 -21.14 -28.98 9.67
N ALA A 64 -21.60 -28.80 10.92
CA ALA A 64 -23.01 -28.94 11.25
C ALA A 64 -23.87 -27.91 10.51
N ARG A 65 -23.45 -26.63 10.46
CA ARG A 65 -24.14 -25.59 9.67
C ARG A 65 -24.19 -25.94 8.18
N VAL A 66 -23.05 -26.33 7.61
CA VAL A 66 -22.95 -26.74 6.20
C VAL A 66 -23.86 -27.93 5.91
N ARG A 67 -23.90 -28.93 6.80
CA ARG A 67 -24.80 -30.08 6.66
C ARG A 67 -26.26 -29.65 6.62
N ASP A 68 -26.67 -28.76 7.53
CA ASP A 68 -28.05 -28.30 7.60
C ASP A 68 -28.43 -27.46 6.36
N THR A 69 -27.53 -26.58 5.90
CA THR A 69 -27.67 -25.81 4.65
C THR A 69 -27.78 -26.72 3.43
N ASP A 70 -26.85 -27.66 3.27
CA ASP A 70 -26.77 -28.53 2.09
C ASP A 70 -27.99 -29.45 2.01
N LEU A 71 -28.42 -30.04 3.13
CA LEU A 71 -29.64 -30.87 3.16
C LEU A 71 -30.89 -30.06 2.84
N ALA A 72 -31.01 -28.83 3.34
CA ALA A 72 -32.13 -27.96 3.02
C ALA A 72 -32.14 -27.57 1.53
N ALA A 73 -30.97 -27.32 0.93
CA ALA A 73 -30.86 -27.02 -0.49
C ALA A 73 -31.18 -28.24 -1.37
N PHE A 74 -30.68 -29.43 -1.01
CA PHE A 74 -30.96 -30.66 -1.76
C PHE A 74 -32.43 -31.10 -1.67
N ALA A 75 -33.15 -30.74 -0.61
CA ALA A 75 -34.60 -30.97 -0.52
C ALA A 75 -35.42 -30.18 -1.58
N HIS A 76 -34.79 -29.28 -2.33
CA HIS A 76 -35.37 -28.48 -3.39
C HIS A 76 -34.60 -28.57 -4.71
N GLN A 77 -33.82 -29.65 -4.89
CA GLN A 77 -32.90 -29.80 -6.03
C GLN A 77 -33.59 -29.90 -7.40
N GLU A 78 -34.89 -30.17 -7.45
CA GLU A 78 -35.72 -30.18 -8.66
C GLU A 78 -36.04 -28.78 -9.21
N LEU A 79 -35.82 -27.70 -8.45
CA LEU A 79 -36.03 -26.34 -8.95
C LEU A 79 -34.97 -25.97 -10.00
N PRO A 80 -35.35 -25.64 -11.26
CA PRO A 80 -34.37 -25.29 -12.27
C PRO A 80 -33.56 -24.04 -11.88
N PHE A 81 -32.23 -24.10 -12.04
CA PHE A 81 -31.34 -22.99 -11.69
C PHE A 81 -31.77 -21.65 -12.33
N ASP A 82 -32.18 -21.67 -13.60
CA ASP A 82 -32.63 -20.46 -14.31
C ASP A 82 -33.86 -19.80 -13.66
N GLN A 83 -34.78 -20.59 -13.09
CA GLN A 83 -35.92 -20.05 -12.36
C GLN A 83 -35.48 -19.43 -11.03
N VAL A 84 -34.50 -20.01 -10.34
CA VAL A 84 -33.94 -19.41 -9.12
C VAL A 84 -33.30 -18.06 -9.44
N VAL A 85 -32.53 -17.98 -10.52
CA VAL A 85 -31.93 -16.74 -11.01
C VAL A 85 -33.00 -15.72 -11.38
N GLU A 86 -34.05 -16.12 -12.10
CA GLU A 86 -35.15 -15.24 -12.50
C GLU A 86 -35.90 -14.67 -11.29
N ASN A 87 -36.20 -15.49 -10.29
CA ASN A 87 -36.92 -15.07 -9.09
C ASN A 87 -36.07 -14.17 -8.17
N LEU A 88 -34.77 -14.45 -8.02
CA LEU A 88 -33.86 -13.60 -7.25
C LEU A 88 -33.50 -12.30 -7.97
N ASN A 89 -33.53 -12.32 -9.31
CA ASN A 89 -33.22 -11.20 -10.20
C ASN A 89 -31.97 -10.39 -9.77
N PRO A 90 -30.80 -11.02 -9.61
CA PRO A 90 -29.57 -10.31 -9.22
C PRO A 90 -29.11 -9.35 -10.34
N PRO A 91 -28.34 -8.31 -10.01
CA PRO A 91 -27.71 -7.44 -11.02
C PRO A 91 -26.91 -8.27 -12.03
N ARG A 92 -27.27 -8.17 -13.32
CA ARG A 92 -26.58 -8.92 -14.38
C ARG A 92 -25.23 -8.28 -14.68
N VAL A 93 -24.17 -9.07 -14.55
CA VAL A 93 -22.82 -8.70 -14.96
C VAL A 93 -22.41 -9.59 -16.13
N LEU A 94 -22.09 -8.99 -17.27
CA LEU A 94 -21.65 -9.74 -18.45
C LEU A 94 -20.39 -10.56 -18.12
N GLY A 95 -20.38 -11.82 -18.56
CA GLY A 95 -19.25 -12.72 -18.34
C GLY A 95 -19.12 -13.28 -16.92
N ARG A 96 -20.13 -13.10 -16.06
CA ARG A 96 -20.17 -13.72 -14.72
C ARG A 96 -21.42 -14.55 -14.53
N ASN A 97 -21.27 -15.67 -13.81
CA ASN A 97 -22.41 -16.45 -13.38
C ASN A 97 -23.23 -15.66 -12.33
N PRO A 98 -24.57 -15.67 -12.42
CA PRO A 98 -25.44 -14.75 -11.67
C PRO A 98 -25.46 -14.94 -10.14
N LEU A 99 -25.14 -16.13 -9.61
CA LEU A 99 -25.32 -16.42 -8.18
C LEU A 99 -24.05 -16.89 -7.47
N PHE A 100 -23.11 -17.52 -8.18
CA PHE A 100 -21.86 -18.01 -7.62
C PHE A 100 -20.76 -17.94 -8.68
N THR A 101 -19.50 -17.81 -8.26
CA THR A 101 -18.34 -17.86 -9.17
C THR A 101 -17.45 -19.07 -8.94
N VAL A 102 -17.58 -19.71 -7.76
CA VAL A 102 -16.84 -20.92 -7.41
C VAL A 102 -17.76 -22.14 -7.48
N PHE A 103 -17.31 -23.17 -8.18
CA PHE A 103 -18.03 -24.43 -8.33
C PHE A 103 -17.39 -25.54 -7.50
N LEU A 104 -18.21 -26.39 -6.89
CA LEU A 104 -17.79 -27.52 -6.08
C LEU A 104 -18.42 -28.81 -6.62
N GLY A 105 -17.58 -29.71 -7.10
CA GLY A 105 -17.95 -31.05 -7.54
C GLY A 105 -17.50 -32.14 -6.56
N TYR A 106 -18.26 -33.23 -6.51
CA TYR A 106 -17.85 -34.47 -5.85
C TYR A 106 -18.25 -35.66 -6.72
N HIS A 107 -17.31 -36.57 -6.93
CA HIS A 107 -17.54 -37.83 -7.62
C HIS A 107 -16.96 -38.99 -6.81
N LEU A 108 -17.76 -40.03 -6.60
CA LEU A 108 -17.25 -41.33 -6.20
C LEU A 108 -16.97 -42.13 -7.47
N ARG A 109 -15.73 -42.58 -7.65
CA ARG A 109 -15.33 -43.37 -8.83
C ARG A 109 -15.42 -44.87 -8.54
N ASP A 110 -16.33 -45.54 -9.25
CA ASP A 110 -16.51 -46.98 -9.20
C ASP A 110 -15.45 -47.70 -10.06
N GLY A 111 -14.44 -48.28 -9.39
CA GLY A 111 -13.52 -49.27 -9.96
C GLY A 111 -12.55 -48.83 -11.07
N GLU A 112 -11.54 -49.69 -11.31
CA GLU A 112 -10.74 -49.64 -12.54
C GLU A 112 -11.62 -50.00 -13.75
N PRO A 113 -11.36 -49.46 -14.95
CA PRO A 113 -12.12 -49.82 -16.14
C PRO A 113 -12.08 -51.34 -16.35
N THR A 114 -13.21 -52.01 -16.10
CA THR A 114 -13.38 -53.40 -16.54
C THR A 114 -13.44 -53.36 -18.05
N GLY A 115 -12.45 -53.98 -18.70
CA GLY A 115 -12.25 -53.89 -20.14
C GLY A 115 -13.54 -53.92 -20.96
N MET A 116 -13.68 -52.97 -21.89
CA MET A 116 -14.86 -52.91 -22.76
C MET A 116 -14.69 -53.89 -23.91
N PHE A 117 -15.68 -54.77 -24.12
CA PHE A 117 -15.63 -55.81 -25.16
C PHE A 117 -14.38 -56.72 -25.11
N GLY A 118 -13.84 -56.98 -23.91
CA GLY A 118 -12.65 -57.82 -23.73
C GLY A 118 -11.31 -57.13 -24.01
N LEU A 119 -11.31 -55.83 -24.24
CA LEU A 119 -10.09 -55.02 -24.40
C LEU A 119 -9.80 -54.24 -23.12
N PRO A 120 -8.53 -54.16 -22.67
CA PRO A 120 -8.17 -53.31 -21.55
C PRO A 120 -8.50 -51.85 -21.89
N THR A 121 -9.12 -51.15 -20.93
CA THR A 121 -9.53 -49.76 -21.07
C THR A 121 -8.84 -48.92 -20.01
N THR A 122 -8.56 -47.66 -20.32
CA THR A 122 -8.05 -46.67 -19.36
C THR A 122 -8.92 -45.42 -19.45
N TRP A 123 -9.25 -44.83 -18.29
CA TRP A 123 -9.88 -43.52 -18.28
C TRP A 123 -8.89 -42.48 -18.82
N GLN A 124 -9.32 -41.73 -19.83
CA GLN A 124 -8.60 -40.55 -20.30
C GLN A 124 -9.49 -39.35 -20.09
N GLU A 125 -9.03 -38.43 -19.25
CA GLU A 125 -9.70 -37.15 -19.08
C GLU A 125 -9.53 -36.34 -20.37
N SER A 126 -10.63 -35.85 -20.91
CA SER A 126 -10.57 -35.01 -22.11
C SER A 126 -10.08 -33.63 -21.73
N ALA A 127 -9.17 -33.06 -22.52
CA ALA A 127 -8.76 -31.67 -22.33
C ALA A 127 -9.98 -30.76 -22.54
N THR A 128 -10.47 -30.14 -21.46
CA THR A 128 -11.48 -29.09 -21.54
C THR A 128 -10.87 -27.84 -22.16
N THR A 129 -11.54 -27.29 -23.17
CA THR A 129 -11.06 -26.11 -23.92
C THR A 129 -11.62 -24.79 -23.39
N ALA A 130 -12.57 -24.84 -22.45
CA ALA A 130 -13.18 -23.67 -21.84
C ALA A 130 -13.56 -23.97 -20.39
N ALA A 131 -13.33 -22.99 -19.51
CA ALA A 131 -13.80 -23.04 -18.14
C ALA A 131 -15.27 -22.61 -18.07
N MET A 132 -16.09 -23.38 -17.34
CA MET A 132 -17.51 -23.09 -17.14
C MET A 132 -17.77 -22.02 -16.07
N PHE A 133 -16.85 -21.89 -15.12
CA PHE A 133 -16.89 -20.95 -13.99
C PHE A 133 -15.52 -20.32 -13.76
N ASP A 134 -15.45 -19.30 -12.90
CA ASP A 134 -14.17 -18.62 -12.60
C ASP A 134 -13.16 -19.60 -11.98
N LEU A 135 -13.61 -20.43 -11.04
CA LEU A 135 -12.83 -21.46 -10.36
C LEU A 135 -13.71 -22.65 -9.94
N GLY A 136 -13.26 -23.87 -10.17
CA GLY A 136 -13.93 -25.11 -9.79
C GLY A 136 -13.01 -26.01 -8.98
N PHE A 137 -13.55 -26.63 -7.94
CA PHE A 137 -12.91 -27.69 -7.17
C PHE A 137 -13.75 -28.96 -7.26
N THR A 138 -13.22 -30.01 -7.86
CA THR A 138 -13.91 -31.30 -7.98
C THR A 138 -13.11 -32.37 -7.23
N LEU A 139 -13.71 -32.93 -6.18
CA LEU A 139 -13.12 -34.02 -5.42
C LEU A 139 -13.55 -35.36 -6.02
N VAL A 140 -12.60 -36.10 -6.59
CA VAL A 140 -12.80 -37.45 -7.12
C VAL A 140 -12.28 -38.46 -6.11
N GLU A 141 -13.19 -39.10 -5.38
CA GLU A 141 -12.87 -40.13 -4.39
C GLU A 141 -12.81 -41.51 -5.04
N TYR A 142 -11.82 -42.30 -4.64
CA TYR A 142 -11.64 -43.69 -5.06
C TYR A 142 -11.91 -44.62 -3.89
N HIS A 143 -12.41 -45.82 -4.19
CA HIS A 143 -12.67 -46.87 -3.20
C HIS A 143 -11.43 -47.31 -2.40
N SER A 144 -10.22 -46.98 -2.88
CA SER A 144 -8.96 -47.15 -2.16
C SER A 144 -8.83 -46.26 -0.92
N GLY A 145 -9.72 -45.30 -0.72
CA GLY A 145 -9.65 -44.28 0.34
C GLY A 145 -8.76 -43.09 -0.02
N THR A 146 -8.31 -43.00 -1.28
CA THR A 146 -7.60 -41.82 -1.81
C THR A 146 -8.57 -40.93 -2.58
N ALA A 147 -8.28 -39.63 -2.66
CA ALA A 147 -9.03 -38.71 -3.51
C ALA A 147 -8.09 -37.84 -4.34
N THR A 148 -8.55 -37.46 -5.54
CA THR A 148 -7.89 -36.49 -6.41
C THR A 148 -8.70 -35.20 -6.39
N LEU A 149 -8.04 -34.07 -6.16
CA LEU A 149 -8.62 -32.75 -6.37
C LEU A 149 -8.34 -32.31 -7.81
N VAL A 150 -9.39 -32.14 -8.60
CA VAL A 150 -9.33 -31.57 -9.94
C VAL A 150 -9.76 -30.11 -9.86
N THR A 151 -8.95 -29.22 -10.41
CA THR A 151 -9.27 -27.78 -10.48
C THR A 151 -9.48 -27.34 -11.91
N GLU A 152 -10.57 -26.62 -12.15
CA GLU A 152 -10.89 -25.95 -13.41
C GLU A 152 -10.90 -24.44 -13.16
N TYR A 153 -10.33 -23.64 -14.06
CA TYR A 153 -10.25 -22.19 -13.83
C TYR A 153 -10.21 -21.39 -15.12
N SER A 154 -10.73 -20.16 -15.05
CA SER A 154 -10.61 -19.19 -16.14
C SER A 154 -9.19 -18.66 -16.27
N ALA A 155 -8.55 -18.89 -17.41
CA ALA A 155 -7.21 -18.37 -17.71
C ALA A 155 -7.15 -16.84 -17.85
N ASP A 156 -8.31 -16.18 -18.01
CA ASP A 156 -8.41 -14.71 -17.99
C ASP A 156 -8.27 -14.14 -16.57
N LEU A 157 -8.47 -14.97 -15.54
CA LEU A 157 -8.46 -14.57 -14.13
C LEU A 157 -7.28 -15.17 -13.34
N PHE A 158 -6.88 -16.40 -13.68
CA PHE A 158 -5.88 -17.14 -12.92
C PHE A 158 -4.79 -17.73 -13.81
N ASP A 159 -3.57 -17.76 -13.29
CA ASP A 159 -2.49 -18.59 -13.80
C ASP A 159 -2.41 -19.94 -13.06
N GLU A 160 -1.73 -20.92 -13.66
CA GLU A 160 -1.60 -22.27 -13.09
C GLU A 160 -0.93 -22.25 -11.71
N SER A 161 0.08 -21.39 -11.52
CA SER A 161 0.79 -21.24 -10.25
C SER A 161 -0.13 -20.78 -9.12
N SER A 162 -1.03 -19.85 -9.40
CA SER A 162 -2.00 -19.32 -8.43
C SER A 162 -3.00 -20.39 -8.03
N VAL A 163 -3.53 -21.15 -9.00
CA VAL A 163 -4.48 -22.23 -8.71
C VAL A 163 -3.83 -23.38 -7.98
N ARG A 164 -2.59 -23.74 -8.33
CA ARG A 164 -1.79 -24.73 -7.58
C ARG A 164 -1.60 -24.29 -6.12
N THR A 165 -1.28 -23.02 -5.91
CA THR A 165 -1.18 -22.44 -4.56
C THR A 165 -2.51 -22.53 -3.81
N LEU A 166 -3.65 -22.27 -4.47
CA LEU A 166 -4.98 -22.43 -3.85
C LEU A 166 -5.28 -23.89 -3.49
N ALA A 167 -4.93 -24.84 -4.36
CA ALA A 167 -5.10 -26.27 -4.11
C ALA A 167 -4.24 -26.73 -2.92
N ASP A 168 -2.97 -26.33 -2.86
CA ASP A 168 -2.07 -26.65 -1.75
C ASP A 168 -2.58 -26.04 -0.43
N ARG A 169 -3.15 -24.82 -0.47
CA ARG A 169 -3.81 -24.19 0.67
C ARG A 169 -5.06 -24.94 1.10
N LEU A 170 -5.88 -25.43 0.15
CA LEU A 170 -7.05 -26.25 0.46
C LEU A 170 -6.66 -27.54 1.19
N VAL A 171 -5.59 -28.21 0.74
CA VAL A 171 -5.04 -29.39 1.42
C VAL A 171 -4.59 -29.05 2.85
N ARG A 172 -3.84 -27.96 3.03
CA ARG A 172 -3.43 -27.49 4.38
C ARG A 172 -4.60 -27.15 5.30
N VAL A 173 -5.68 -26.61 4.74
CA VAL A 173 -6.93 -26.35 5.48
C VAL A 173 -7.52 -27.68 5.96
N MET A 174 -7.67 -28.65 5.07
CA MET A 174 -8.18 -29.99 5.41
C MET A 174 -7.30 -30.70 6.45
N ASP A 175 -5.98 -30.68 6.29
CA ASP A 175 -5.03 -31.29 7.24
C ASP A 175 -5.18 -30.71 8.65
N GLN A 176 -5.33 -29.39 8.77
CA GLN A 176 -5.50 -28.72 10.07
C GLN A 176 -6.86 -29.01 10.71
N MET A 177 -7.92 -29.11 9.91
CA MET A 177 -9.27 -29.45 10.39
C MET A 177 -9.33 -30.90 10.89
N VAL A 178 -8.63 -31.82 10.22
CA VAL A 178 -8.54 -33.23 10.66
C VAL A 178 -7.67 -33.37 11.91
N ALA A 179 -6.58 -32.61 12.00
CA ALA A 179 -5.66 -32.68 13.14
C ALA A 179 -6.27 -32.14 14.45
N ASP A 180 -7.14 -31.12 14.36
CA ASP A 180 -7.77 -30.46 15.51
C ASP A 180 -9.14 -29.88 15.13
N PRO A 181 -10.23 -30.65 15.24
CA PRO A 181 -11.59 -30.21 14.88
C PRO A 181 -12.11 -29.03 15.72
N HIS A 182 -11.57 -28.81 16.92
CA HIS A 182 -11.95 -27.70 17.79
C HIS A 182 -11.20 -26.39 17.48
N ARG A 183 -10.29 -26.42 16.50
CA ARG A 183 -9.60 -25.22 16.02
C ARG A 183 -10.59 -24.27 15.36
N ARG A 184 -10.55 -23.00 15.79
CA ARG A 184 -11.33 -21.94 15.17
C ARG A 184 -10.86 -21.67 13.74
N ILE A 185 -11.78 -21.48 12.80
CA ILE A 185 -11.45 -21.31 11.38
C ILE A 185 -10.53 -20.10 11.14
N GLY A 186 -10.65 -19.05 11.94
CA GLY A 186 -9.86 -17.83 11.91
C GLY A 186 -8.40 -17.98 12.39
N SER A 187 -8.02 -19.12 12.94
CA SER A 187 -6.61 -19.43 13.27
C SER A 187 -5.96 -20.41 12.30
N ILE A 188 -6.69 -20.86 11.27
CA ILE A 188 -6.14 -21.76 10.26
C ILE A 188 -5.06 -21.02 9.45
N ASN A 189 -3.86 -21.59 9.42
CA ASN A 189 -2.74 -21.03 8.68
C ASN A 189 -2.83 -21.44 7.22
N LEU A 190 -2.87 -20.46 6.31
CA LEU A 190 -2.86 -20.73 4.87
C LEU A 190 -1.45 -20.81 4.30
N LEU A 191 -0.52 -20.01 4.84
CA LEU A 191 0.86 -19.99 4.36
C LEU A 191 1.60 -21.24 4.82
N ASP A 192 2.40 -21.81 3.93
CA ASP A 192 3.42 -22.77 4.34
C ASP A 192 4.58 -22.06 5.07
N GLU A 193 5.49 -22.84 5.64
CA GLU A 193 6.62 -22.30 6.41
C GLU A 193 7.58 -21.47 5.54
N ALA A 194 7.76 -21.82 4.27
CA ALA A 194 8.64 -21.09 3.36
C ALA A 194 8.02 -19.75 2.92
N GLU A 195 6.72 -19.72 2.63
CA GLU A 195 5.92 -18.52 2.39
C GLU A 195 5.97 -17.60 3.63
N ARG A 196 5.74 -18.16 4.82
CA ARG A 196 5.78 -17.42 6.09
C ARG A 196 7.17 -16.83 6.34
N HIS A 197 8.23 -17.63 6.21
CA HIS A 197 9.61 -17.19 6.37
C HIS A 197 9.95 -16.08 5.37
N THR A 198 9.52 -16.22 4.11
CA THR A 198 9.72 -15.19 3.09
C THR A 198 9.06 -13.87 3.50
N VAL A 199 7.82 -13.88 3.96
CA VAL A 199 7.11 -12.65 4.35
C VAL A 199 7.66 -12.06 5.64
N VAL A 200 7.87 -12.87 6.67
CA VAL A 200 8.21 -12.38 8.02
C VAL A 200 9.69 -12.08 8.17
N ASP A 201 10.56 -12.93 7.63
CA ASP A 201 12.00 -12.88 7.93
C ASP A 201 12.84 -12.41 6.73
N VAL A 202 12.35 -12.52 5.49
CA VAL A 202 13.11 -12.09 4.30
C VAL A 202 12.66 -10.72 3.81
N VAL A 203 11.37 -10.54 3.60
CA VAL A 203 10.81 -9.27 3.08
C VAL A 203 10.85 -8.17 4.14
N ASN A 204 10.63 -8.52 5.42
CA ASN A 204 10.61 -7.57 6.53
C ASN A 204 11.97 -7.41 7.24
N ASP A 205 13.05 -8.06 6.78
CA ASP A 205 14.42 -7.83 7.27
C ASP A 205 14.94 -6.47 6.80
N THR A 206 14.46 -5.43 7.46
CA THR A 206 14.71 -4.02 7.17
C THR A 206 15.40 -3.29 8.32
N ASP A 207 15.94 -4.07 9.27
CA ASP A 207 16.65 -3.55 10.43
C ASP A 207 17.95 -2.87 9.99
N HIS A 208 18.01 -1.56 10.22
CA HIS A 208 19.17 -0.74 9.90
C HIS A 208 19.54 0.15 11.09
N PRO A 209 20.69 -0.10 11.74
CA PRO A 209 21.17 0.74 12.82
C PRO A 209 21.34 2.18 12.37
N SER A 210 20.80 3.13 13.15
CA SER A 210 20.82 4.54 12.82
C SER A 210 21.16 5.37 14.06
N ALA A 211 22.17 6.24 13.98
CA ALA A 211 22.55 7.09 15.10
C ALA A 211 21.41 8.08 15.45
N PRO A 212 21.03 8.27 16.73
CA PRO A 212 20.00 9.23 17.09
C PRO A 212 20.33 10.63 16.54
N ALA A 213 19.33 11.27 15.91
CA ALA A 213 19.45 12.63 15.39
C ALA A 213 18.07 13.31 15.37
N THR A 214 18.07 14.62 15.19
CA THR A 214 16.88 15.45 15.00
C THR A 214 16.92 16.15 13.65
N LEU A 215 15.79 16.73 13.24
CA LEU A 215 15.74 17.53 12.00
C LEU A 215 16.72 18.71 12.08
N ALA A 216 16.76 19.38 13.22
CA ALA A 216 17.70 20.47 13.49
C ALA A 216 19.16 20.00 13.40
N SER A 217 19.52 18.88 14.04
CA SER A 217 20.92 18.41 14.04
C SER A 217 21.41 18.04 12.64
N LEU A 218 20.52 17.52 11.78
CA LEU A 218 20.87 17.22 10.38
C LEU A 218 21.18 18.51 9.61
N VAL A 219 20.34 19.53 9.73
CA VAL A 219 20.51 20.80 8.99
C VAL A 219 21.69 21.61 9.53
N THR A 220 21.80 21.77 10.85
CA THR A 220 22.93 22.49 11.49
C THR A 220 24.26 21.79 11.23
N GLY A 221 24.29 20.44 11.27
CA GLY A 221 25.47 19.66 10.90
C GLY A 221 25.90 19.93 9.46
N GLN A 222 24.95 19.94 8.52
CA GLN A 222 25.22 20.25 7.12
C GLN A 222 25.65 21.72 6.91
N ALA A 223 25.08 22.66 7.67
CA ALA A 223 25.46 24.06 7.61
C ALA A 223 26.92 24.30 8.02
N GLY A 224 27.44 23.51 8.97
CA GLY A 224 28.86 23.49 9.31
C GLY A 224 29.77 22.98 8.18
N LEU A 225 29.29 22.06 7.34
CA LEU A 225 30.05 21.47 6.23
C LEU A 225 30.08 22.36 4.98
N THR A 226 28.95 22.98 4.63
CA THR A 226 28.79 23.76 3.39
C THR A 226 28.18 25.15 3.64
N PRO A 227 28.79 25.99 4.49
CA PRO A 227 28.14 27.20 5.00
C PRO A 227 27.81 28.25 3.93
N THR A 228 28.59 28.32 2.85
CA THR A 228 28.42 29.30 1.77
C THR A 228 27.58 28.78 0.61
N ALA A 229 27.17 27.50 0.64
CA ALA A 229 26.29 26.94 -0.38
C ALA A 229 24.86 27.47 -0.20
N VAL A 230 24.10 27.50 -1.29
CA VAL A 230 22.70 27.95 -1.28
C VAL A 230 21.81 26.87 -0.68
N ALA A 231 21.17 27.18 0.44
CA ALA A 231 20.25 26.30 1.13
C ALA A 231 18.83 26.46 0.61
N VAL A 232 18.34 27.70 0.54
CA VAL A 232 16.95 28.02 0.20
C VAL A 232 16.93 29.08 -0.89
N ARG A 233 16.15 28.84 -1.94
CA ARG A 233 15.86 29.81 -2.98
C ARG A 233 14.35 29.97 -3.14
N SER A 234 13.89 31.20 -3.07
CA SER A 234 12.52 31.63 -3.39
C SER A 234 12.56 32.62 -4.56
N GLN A 235 11.41 33.14 -4.98
CA GLN A 235 11.35 34.14 -6.05
C GLN A 235 12.10 35.44 -5.70
N ASP A 236 12.05 35.86 -4.44
CA ASP A 236 12.51 37.19 -4.01
C ASP A 236 13.74 37.15 -3.08
N ALA A 237 14.15 35.96 -2.63
CA ALA A 237 15.23 35.80 -1.66
C ALA A 237 15.98 34.48 -1.81
N GLU A 238 17.27 34.54 -1.50
CA GLU A 238 18.18 33.40 -1.39
C GLU A 238 18.84 33.42 -0.01
N LEU A 239 19.00 32.24 0.60
CA LEU A 239 19.73 32.06 1.84
C LEU A 239 20.79 30.98 1.65
N THR A 240 22.01 31.29 2.08
CA THR A 240 23.05 30.29 2.29
C THR A 240 22.73 29.43 3.51
N TYR A 241 23.40 28.27 3.62
CA TYR A 241 23.28 27.41 4.79
C TYR A 241 23.62 28.14 6.10
N ARG A 242 24.66 28.97 6.10
CA ARG A 242 25.03 29.78 7.28
C ARG A 242 23.92 30.77 7.63
N GLU A 243 23.40 31.51 6.66
CA GLU A 243 22.35 32.50 6.93
C GLU A 243 21.06 31.86 7.45
N LEU A 244 20.70 30.67 6.95
CA LEU A 244 19.56 29.89 7.43
C LEU A 244 19.77 29.43 8.88
N ASP A 245 20.95 28.87 9.18
CA ASP A 245 21.30 28.36 10.50
C ASP A 245 21.32 29.50 11.54
N ASP A 246 22.02 30.59 11.23
CA ASP A 246 22.13 31.76 12.09
C ASP A 246 20.76 32.45 12.35
N TRP A 247 19.93 32.60 11.31
CA TRP A 247 18.61 33.23 11.47
C TRP A 247 17.67 32.34 12.29
N SER A 248 17.69 31.02 12.06
CA SER A 248 16.89 30.09 12.85
C SER A 248 17.36 30.01 14.32
N ASP A 249 18.66 30.14 14.62
CA ASP A 249 19.16 30.21 16.00
C ASP A 249 18.63 31.42 16.76
N ARG A 250 18.61 32.58 16.09
CA ARG A 250 18.08 33.83 16.66
C ARG A 250 16.58 33.78 16.91
N LEU A 251 15.83 33.16 16.00
CA LEU A 251 14.40 32.93 16.22
C LEU A 251 14.16 31.92 17.35
N THR A 252 15.00 30.88 17.44
CA THR A 252 14.93 29.86 18.51
C THR A 252 15.02 30.51 19.89
N ALA A 253 15.92 31.47 20.09
CA ALA A 253 16.05 32.21 21.35
C ALA A 253 14.74 32.89 21.77
N GLY A 254 14.06 33.53 20.81
CA GLY A 254 12.75 34.16 21.03
C GLY A 254 11.65 33.15 21.34
N LEU A 255 11.65 32.01 20.67
CA LEU A 255 10.68 30.93 20.91
C LEU A 255 10.84 30.31 22.30
N VAL A 256 12.07 30.03 22.72
CA VAL A 256 12.38 29.46 24.04
C VAL A 256 11.95 30.43 25.15
N ALA A 257 12.21 31.74 24.99
CA ALA A 257 11.75 32.76 25.92
C ALA A 257 10.21 32.84 26.05
N ARG A 258 9.47 32.37 25.03
CA ARG A 258 8.01 32.28 25.01
C ARG A 258 7.46 30.90 25.41
N GLY A 259 8.33 29.98 25.85
CA GLY A 259 7.92 28.67 26.35
C GLY A 259 7.98 27.53 25.34
N ALA A 260 8.58 27.71 24.16
CA ALA A 260 8.86 26.60 23.26
C ALA A 260 9.98 25.71 23.82
N GLY A 261 9.75 24.40 23.81
CA GLY A 261 10.70 23.40 24.30
C GLY A 261 10.25 21.96 24.02
N PRO A 262 11.06 20.96 24.38
CA PRO A 262 10.69 19.55 24.28
C PRO A 262 9.33 19.25 24.93
N GLY A 263 8.44 18.60 24.17
CA GLY A 263 7.09 18.25 24.62
C GLY A 263 6.04 19.34 24.45
N THR A 264 6.41 20.51 23.90
CA THR A 264 5.46 21.58 23.54
C THR A 264 5.20 21.60 22.03
N VAL A 265 4.15 22.30 21.62
CA VAL A 265 3.79 22.52 20.21
C VAL A 265 3.90 24.01 19.88
N VAL A 266 4.46 24.33 18.72
CA VAL A 266 4.44 25.69 18.14
C VAL A 266 3.64 25.64 16.84
N ALA A 267 2.56 26.41 16.77
CA ALA A 267 1.78 26.51 15.54
C ALA A 267 2.46 27.47 14.56
N VAL A 268 2.50 27.08 13.28
CA VAL A 268 3.12 27.86 12.21
C VAL A 268 2.10 28.08 11.10
N SER A 269 1.60 29.30 10.98
CA SER A 269 0.63 29.73 9.97
C SER A 269 1.24 30.80 9.06
N LEU A 270 2.21 30.39 8.25
CA LEU A 270 2.92 31.28 7.33
C LEU A 270 2.72 30.81 5.89
N PRO A 271 2.58 31.73 4.92
CA PRO A 271 2.60 31.36 3.51
C PRO A 271 3.97 30.79 3.14
N ARG A 272 4.06 30.08 2.01
CA ARG A 272 5.34 29.59 1.48
C ARG A 272 6.30 30.77 1.22
N SER A 273 7.35 30.84 2.03
CA SER A 273 8.44 31.80 1.94
C SER A 273 9.72 31.29 2.62
N VAL A 274 10.81 32.04 2.52
CA VAL A 274 12.05 31.72 3.28
C VAL A 274 11.82 31.77 4.79
N GLU A 275 10.94 32.66 5.26
CA GLU A 275 10.55 32.79 6.67
C GLU A 275 9.86 31.53 7.19
N LEU A 276 9.05 30.86 6.36
CA LEU A 276 8.46 29.56 6.72
C LEU A 276 9.55 28.52 7.03
N VAL A 277 10.58 28.41 6.18
CA VAL A 277 11.68 27.45 6.40
C VAL A 277 12.45 27.79 7.68
N VAL A 278 12.74 29.08 7.90
CA VAL A 278 13.40 29.56 9.12
C VAL A 278 12.57 29.23 10.36
N ALA A 279 11.25 29.44 10.31
CA ALA A 279 10.34 29.12 11.41
C ALA A 279 10.32 27.63 11.73
N LEU A 280 10.20 26.76 10.72
CA LEU A 280 10.20 25.30 10.92
C LEU A 280 11.52 24.81 11.53
N LEU A 281 12.66 25.33 11.05
CA LEU A 281 13.96 24.98 11.60
C LEU A 281 14.15 25.51 13.03
N ALA A 282 13.71 26.73 13.33
CA ALA A 282 13.80 27.30 14.67
C ALA A 282 12.93 26.54 15.69
N VAL A 283 11.73 26.13 15.28
CA VAL A 283 10.87 25.27 16.11
C VAL A 283 11.57 23.93 16.38
N ALA A 284 12.13 23.28 15.35
CA ALA A 284 12.87 22.04 15.52
C ALA A 284 14.11 22.21 16.43
N LYS A 285 14.81 23.35 16.36
CA LYS A 285 15.95 23.69 17.23
C LYS A 285 15.54 23.92 18.69
N SER A 286 14.35 24.47 18.92
CA SER A 286 13.80 24.61 20.29
C SER A 286 13.43 23.27 20.94
N GLY A 287 13.30 22.20 20.14
CA GLY A 287 12.81 20.90 20.58
C GLY A 287 11.29 20.78 20.65
N ALA A 288 10.56 21.86 20.38
CA ALA A 288 9.12 21.82 20.20
C ALA A 288 8.73 21.17 18.86
N ALA A 289 7.52 20.62 18.81
CA ALA A 289 6.93 20.12 17.57
C ALA A 289 6.27 21.27 16.81
N PHE A 290 6.55 21.42 15.50
CA PHE A 290 5.78 22.37 14.70
C PHE A 290 4.42 21.78 14.32
N LEU A 291 3.37 22.60 14.42
CA LEU A 291 2.02 22.34 13.92
C LEU A 291 1.76 23.29 12.73
N PRO A 292 1.88 22.82 11.49
CA PRO A 292 1.58 23.62 10.33
C PRO A 292 0.07 23.91 10.23
N LEU A 293 -0.29 25.19 10.12
CA LEU A 293 -1.65 25.67 9.94
C LEU A 293 -1.79 26.28 8.54
N ASP A 294 -2.45 25.56 7.63
CA ASP A 294 -2.71 26.03 6.27
C ASP A 294 -3.72 27.18 6.28
N THR A 295 -3.30 28.35 5.83
CA THR A 295 -4.14 29.56 5.78
C THR A 295 -5.31 29.43 4.81
N ASP A 296 -5.28 28.45 3.89
CA ASP A 296 -6.40 28.16 2.98
C ASP A 296 -7.53 27.39 3.69
N TYR A 297 -7.32 26.89 4.92
CA TYR A 297 -8.36 26.16 5.64
C TYR A 297 -9.44 27.10 6.20
N PRO A 298 -10.69 26.60 6.35
CA PRO A 298 -11.74 27.35 7.03
C PRO A 298 -11.35 27.74 8.45
N ALA A 299 -11.74 28.94 8.89
CA ALA A 299 -11.40 29.47 10.22
C ALA A 299 -11.80 28.52 11.36
N ASP A 300 -12.98 27.91 11.30
CA ASP A 300 -13.45 26.97 12.33
C ASP A 300 -12.54 25.73 12.44
N ARG A 301 -11.95 25.29 11.33
CA ARG A 301 -11.01 24.17 11.31
C ARG A 301 -9.69 24.57 11.97
N LEU A 302 -9.19 25.77 11.68
CA LEU A 302 -7.97 26.29 12.30
C LEU A 302 -8.17 26.51 13.80
N ALA A 303 -9.29 27.10 14.21
CA ALA A 303 -9.67 27.28 15.61
C ALA A 303 -9.70 25.93 16.35
N TYR A 304 -10.36 24.92 15.78
CA TYR A 304 -10.38 23.57 16.35
C TYR A 304 -8.97 22.98 16.51
N MET A 305 -8.10 23.12 15.51
CA MET A 305 -6.72 22.61 15.60
C MET A 305 -5.91 23.31 16.70
N ILE A 306 -6.11 24.63 16.88
CA ILE A 306 -5.47 25.40 17.95
C ILE A 306 -6.01 24.98 19.31
N ASP A 307 -7.33 24.83 19.45
CA ASP A 307 -7.97 24.44 20.71
C ASP A 307 -7.58 23.02 21.15
N ASP A 308 -7.41 22.10 20.20
CA ASP A 308 -7.01 20.71 20.46
C ASP A 308 -5.51 20.57 20.73
N ALA A 309 -4.65 21.29 20.00
CA ALA A 309 -3.19 21.19 20.14
C ALA A 309 -2.59 22.08 21.24
N VAL A 310 -3.30 23.14 21.66
CA VAL A 310 -2.90 24.12 22.69
C VAL A 310 -1.44 24.59 22.51
N PRO A 311 -1.10 25.23 21.37
CA PRO A 311 0.28 25.59 21.08
C PRO A 311 0.81 26.63 22.08
N ALA A 312 2.07 26.46 22.52
CA ALA A 312 2.75 27.41 23.40
C ALA A 312 3.00 28.76 22.70
N VAL A 313 3.23 28.71 21.38
CA VAL A 313 3.47 29.86 20.53
C VAL A 313 2.75 29.65 19.20
N ILE A 314 2.18 30.74 18.65
CA ILE A 314 1.65 30.79 17.28
C ILE A 314 2.53 31.77 16.50
N LEU A 315 3.05 31.33 15.35
CA LEU A 315 3.79 32.12 14.39
C LEU A 315 2.94 32.35 13.15
N ASP A 316 2.35 33.53 13.01
CA ASP A 316 1.43 33.91 11.93
C ASP A 316 1.85 35.19 11.17
N ASP A 317 2.90 35.88 11.61
CA ASP A 317 3.41 37.10 10.99
C ASP A 317 4.86 36.94 10.49
N MET A 318 5.06 37.05 9.17
CA MET A 318 6.41 37.05 8.57
C MET A 318 7.28 38.22 9.05
N ALA A 319 6.68 39.37 9.40
CA ALA A 319 7.44 40.51 9.90
C ALA A 319 8.06 40.24 11.28
N GLU A 320 7.39 39.44 12.13
CA GLU A 320 7.99 38.91 13.36
C GLU A 320 9.24 38.08 13.05
N ILE A 321 9.14 37.12 12.12
CA ILE A 321 10.27 36.25 11.75
C ILE A 321 11.45 37.09 11.23
N ARG A 322 11.17 38.10 10.41
CA ARG A 322 12.18 39.03 9.85
C ARG A 322 12.88 39.86 10.92
N ARG A 323 12.20 40.25 12.01
CA ARG A 323 12.83 41.01 13.11
C ARG A 323 13.97 40.22 13.77
N HIS A 324 13.88 38.89 13.80
CA HIS A 324 14.94 38.01 14.32
C HIS A 324 16.12 37.83 13.36
N ARG A 325 16.09 38.40 12.15
CA ARG A 325 17.19 38.25 11.19
C ARG A 325 18.49 38.92 11.64
N THR A 326 18.42 39.94 12.51
CA THR A 326 19.60 40.73 12.93
C THR A 326 19.75 40.86 14.45
N THR A 327 19.01 40.10 15.25
CA THR A 327 19.11 40.18 16.72
C THR A 327 20.45 39.62 17.21
N GLU A 328 21.03 40.18 18.27
CA GLU A 328 22.32 39.68 18.79
C GLU A 328 22.18 38.37 19.59
N ALA A 329 20.97 38.07 20.10
CA ALA A 329 20.71 36.89 20.90
C ALA A 329 20.57 35.63 20.03
N ALA A 330 21.42 34.64 20.26
CA ALA A 330 21.28 33.25 19.80
C ALA A 330 21.06 32.34 21.02
N ALA A 331 20.22 31.32 20.88
CA ALA A 331 19.98 30.36 21.95
C ALA A 331 21.20 29.46 22.14
N GLU A 332 21.46 29.03 23.37
CA GLU A 332 22.37 27.91 23.57
C GLU A 332 21.77 26.63 22.96
N PRO A 333 22.57 25.76 22.33
CA PRO A 333 22.06 24.52 21.73
C PRO A 333 21.33 23.65 22.75
N ILE A 334 20.05 23.38 22.50
CA ILE A 334 19.23 22.51 23.34
C ILE A 334 19.46 21.05 22.94
N GLN A 335 19.72 20.18 23.90
CA GLN A 335 19.77 18.75 23.67
C GLN A 335 18.34 18.20 23.52
N VAL A 336 17.97 17.84 22.30
CA VAL A 336 16.64 17.31 21.98
C VAL A 336 16.74 15.79 21.76
N PRO A 337 16.13 14.96 22.62
CA PRO A 337 16.09 13.52 22.41
C PRO A 337 15.36 13.15 21.12
N ALA A 338 15.86 12.16 20.37
CA ALA A 338 15.26 11.73 19.10
C ALA A 338 13.81 11.18 19.24
N GLY A 339 13.41 10.76 20.44
CA GLY A 339 12.03 10.34 20.74
C GLY A 339 11.04 11.50 20.88
N THR A 340 11.51 12.75 20.95
CA THR A 340 10.66 13.95 21.06
C THR A 340 9.91 14.19 19.75
N TRP A 341 8.68 14.71 19.84
CA TRP A 341 7.88 15.08 18.68
C TRP A 341 8.58 16.15 17.82
N ALA A 342 8.69 15.88 16.53
CA ALA A 342 9.21 16.81 15.53
C ALA A 342 8.09 17.70 14.95
N TYR A 343 6.92 17.11 14.73
CA TYR A 343 5.76 17.80 14.19
C TYR A 343 4.45 17.13 14.56
N VAL A 344 3.37 17.89 14.44
CA VAL A 344 1.98 17.41 14.56
C VAL A 344 1.24 17.75 13.28
N LEU A 345 0.60 16.77 12.64
CA LEU A 345 -0.23 16.98 11.43
C LEU A 345 -1.65 16.46 11.64
N TYR A 346 -2.64 17.26 11.26
CA TYR A 346 -4.04 16.87 11.37
C TYR A 346 -4.53 16.13 10.12
N THR A 347 -5.20 15.01 10.35
CA THR A 347 -5.83 14.19 9.29
C THR A 347 -7.35 14.19 9.43
N SER A 348 -8.07 13.91 8.33
CA SER A 348 -9.52 13.68 8.36
C SER A 348 -9.80 12.39 9.14
N GLY A 349 -10.11 12.51 10.44
CA GLY A 349 -10.43 11.35 11.27
C GLY A 349 -11.68 10.64 10.76
N SER A 350 -11.73 9.32 10.88
CA SER A 350 -12.90 8.49 10.51
C SER A 350 -14.19 8.89 11.24
N THR A 351 -14.07 9.61 12.35
CA THR A 351 -15.17 10.12 13.17
C THR A 351 -15.66 11.52 12.74
N GLY A 352 -15.18 12.04 11.59
CA GLY A 352 -15.51 13.37 11.07
C GLY A 352 -14.75 14.53 11.74
N ARG A 353 -14.20 14.34 12.94
CA ARG A 353 -13.34 15.33 13.61
C ARG A 353 -11.86 15.11 13.23
N PRO A 354 -11.12 16.16 12.83
CA PRO A 354 -9.70 16.04 12.56
C PRO A 354 -8.91 15.53 13.77
N LYS A 355 -7.89 14.70 13.54
CA LYS A 355 -7.02 14.15 14.60
C LYS A 355 -5.56 14.53 14.35
N GLY A 356 -4.91 15.09 15.36
CA GLY A 356 -3.48 15.38 15.34
C GLY A 356 -2.64 14.12 15.47
N VAL A 357 -1.73 13.90 14.53
CA VAL A 357 -0.75 12.83 14.55
C VAL A 357 0.61 13.42 14.90
N ALA A 358 1.10 13.13 16.10
CA ALA A 358 2.42 13.55 16.53
C ALA A 358 3.49 12.55 16.04
N VAL A 359 4.50 13.04 15.33
CA VAL A 359 5.58 12.22 14.77
C VAL A 359 6.91 12.57 15.45
N PRO A 360 7.62 11.59 16.04
CA PRO A 360 8.91 11.83 16.69
C PRO A 360 10.03 12.10 15.67
N HIS A 361 11.08 12.80 16.10
CA HIS A 361 12.28 13.03 15.30
C HIS A 361 12.86 11.72 14.74
N ALA A 362 12.93 10.66 15.54
CA ALA A 362 13.43 9.36 15.11
C ALA A 362 12.69 8.81 13.90
N GLY A 363 11.36 9.00 13.83
CA GLY A 363 10.54 8.52 12.71
C GLY A 363 10.86 9.25 11.40
N ILE A 364 10.83 10.59 11.43
CA ILE A 364 11.10 11.39 10.23
C ILE A 364 12.58 11.36 9.82
N VAL A 365 13.51 11.26 10.77
CA VAL A 365 14.94 11.10 10.47
C VAL A 365 15.21 9.75 9.81
N ASN A 366 14.59 8.67 10.29
CA ASN A 366 14.67 7.37 9.63
C ASN A 366 14.17 7.46 8.18
N ARG A 367 13.03 8.14 7.97
CA ARG A 367 12.47 8.39 6.64
C ARG A 367 13.45 9.14 5.72
N ILE A 368 14.04 10.24 6.20
CA ILE A 368 14.99 11.04 5.42
C ILE A 368 16.26 10.25 5.08
N ARG A 369 16.79 9.47 6.03
CA ARG A 369 17.97 8.62 5.79
C ARG A 369 17.70 7.51 4.79
N TRP A 370 16.52 6.87 4.88
CA TRP A 370 16.10 5.91 3.88
C TRP A 370 15.94 6.57 2.51
N LEU A 371 15.34 7.76 2.42
CA LEU A 371 15.21 8.52 1.18
C LEU A 371 16.60 8.81 0.59
N GLN A 372 17.54 9.25 1.42
CA GLN A 372 18.91 9.50 1.00
C GLN A 372 19.63 8.23 0.53
N HIS A 373 19.39 7.08 1.17
CA HIS A 373 19.97 5.81 0.76
C HIS A 373 19.39 5.32 -0.58
N ALA A 374 18.07 5.38 -0.75
CA ALA A 374 17.38 4.90 -1.94
C ALA A 374 17.48 5.87 -3.13
N TYR A 375 17.51 7.18 -2.86
CA TYR A 375 17.36 8.25 -3.85
C TYR A 375 18.34 9.40 -3.63
N PRO A 376 19.66 9.14 -3.55
CA PRO A 376 20.63 10.09 -3.03
C PRO A 376 20.50 11.46 -3.69
N LEU A 377 20.35 12.50 -2.88
CA LEU A 377 20.56 13.90 -3.28
C LEU A 377 21.98 14.33 -2.87
N GLY A 378 22.54 15.27 -3.62
CA GLY A 378 23.82 15.89 -3.29
C GLY A 378 23.81 17.41 -3.52
N PRO A 379 24.97 18.07 -3.34
CA PRO A 379 25.05 19.54 -3.39
C PRO A 379 24.66 20.20 -4.72
N GLN A 380 24.58 19.43 -5.81
CA GLN A 380 24.15 19.93 -7.12
C GLN A 380 22.64 19.79 -7.33
N ASP A 381 21.97 19.02 -6.48
CA ASP A 381 20.55 18.73 -6.61
C ASP A 381 19.68 19.87 -6.08
N ARG A 382 18.48 19.96 -6.67
CA ARG A 382 17.51 21.00 -6.39
C ARG A 382 16.14 20.36 -6.19
N MET A 383 15.64 20.41 -4.96
CA MET A 383 14.34 19.88 -4.58
C MET A 383 13.29 20.98 -4.67
N LEU A 384 12.21 20.75 -5.43
CA LEU A 384 11.09 21.68 -5.47
C LEU A 384 10.14 21.45 -4.29
N VAL A 385 10.01 22.46 -3.42
CA VAL A 385 9.00 22.48 -2.35
C VAL A 385 7.73 23.09 -2.90
N LYS A 386 6.76 22.23 -3.20
CA LYS A 386 5.45 22.66 -3.68
C LYS A 386 4.29 22.15 -2.84
N THR A 387 4.49 21.08 -2.08
CA THR A 387 3.41 20.48 -1.31
C THR A 387 2.98 21.43 -0.18
N PRO A 388 1.66 21.62 0.06
CA PRO A 388 1.21 22.43 1.18
C PRO A 388 1.77 21.89 2.50
N ILE A 389 2.15 22.79 3.40
CA ILE A 389 2.93 22.46 4.60
C ILE A 389 2.14 21.65 5.65
N SER A 390 0.83 21.56 5.47
CA SER A 390 -0.09 20.71 6.24
C SER A 390 -0.11 19.23 5.80
N PHE A 391 0.70 18.84 4.82
CA PHE A 391 0.88 17.44 4.40
C PHE A 391 2.26 16.94 4.81
N ASP A 392 2.35 15.66 5.17
CA ASP A 392 3.59 15.02 5.62
C ASP A 392 4.71 15.05 4.58
N THR A 393 4.37 14.94 3.30
CA THR A 393 5.33 15.02 2.19
C THR A 393 6.17 16.29 2.25
N SER A 394 5.57 17.45 2.58
CA SER A 394 6.32 18.71 2.63
C SER A 394 7.44 18.71 3.67
N VAL A 395 7.34 17.88 4.71
CA VAL A 395 8.37 17.79 5.75
C VAL A 395 9.68 17.27 5.14
N TRP A 396 9.64 16.19 4.36
CA TRP A 396 10.87 15.74 3.69
C TRP A 396 11.22 16.59 2.47
N GLU A 397 10.26 17.22 1.77
CA GLU A 397 10.60 18.20 0.71
C GLU A 397 11.50 19.33 1.27
N VAL A 398 11.29 19.72 2.54
CA VAL A 398 12.09 20.75 3.23
C VAL A 398 13.37 20.18 3.82
N PHE A 399 13.28 19.20 4.72
CA PHE A 399 14.41 18.79 5.56
C PHE A 399 15.38 17.83 4.87
N TRP A 400 14.93 17.08 3.85
CA TRP A 400 15.82 16.17 3.12
C TRP A 400 16.92 16.90 2.34
N PRO A 401 16.63 17.86 1.43
CA PRO A 401 17.70 18.57 0.71
C PRO A 401 18.64 19.32 1.67
N LEU A 402 18.07 19.93 2.73
CA LEU A 402 18.84 20.64 3.75
C LEU A 402 19.74 19.74 4.60
N SER A 403 19.47 18.44 4.68
CA SER A 403 20.30 17.49 5.42
C SER A 403 21.55 17.02 4.66
N VAL A 404 21.66 17.33 3.36
CA VAL A 404 22.70 16.76 2.47
C VAL A 404 23.38 17.79 1.56
N GLY A 405 23.14 19.09 1.79
CA GLY A 405 23.81 20.17 1.08
C GLY A 405 23.15 20.58 -0.23
N ALA A 406 22.00 19.98 -0.59
CA ALA A 406 21.23 20.32 -1.77
C ALA A 406 20.48 21.66 -1.59
N THR A 407 19.96 22.23 -2.68
CA THR A 407 19.18 23.46 -2.63
C THR A 407 17.68 23.15 -2.59
N LEU A 408 16.99 23.74 -1.62
CA LEU A 408 15.53 23.81 -1.56
C LEU A 408 15.05 24.96 -2.45
N VAL A 409 14.25 24.66 -3.47
CA VAL A 409 13.62 25.66 -4.35
C VAL A 409 12.14 25.78 -4.01
N MET A 410 11.70 26.95 -3.56
CA MET A 410 10.36 27.16 -3.03
C MET A 410 9.40 27.74 -4.07
N ALA A 411 8.30 27.02 -4.34
CA ALA A 411 7.22 27.52 -5.18
C ALA A 411 6.39 28.61 -4.46
N ARG A 412 5.90 29.59 -5.22
CA ARG A 412 5.05 30.68 -4.73
C ARG A 412 3.74 30.14 -4.10
N PRO A 413 3.13 30.85 -3.14
CA PRO A 413 1.79 30.54 -2.63
C PRO A 413 0.78 30.28 -3.77
N GLY A 414 -0.08 29.27 -3.63
CA GLY A 414 -1.01 28.83 -4.68
C GLY A 414 -0.39 28.15 -5.93
N GLY A 415 0.90 28.35 -6.23
CA GLY A 415 1.53 27.86 -7.47
C GLY A 415 1.57 26.34 -7.65
N HIS A 416 1.33 25.56 -6.59
CA HIS A 416 1.29 24.09 -6.68
C HIS A 416 0.10 23.55 -7.48
N ARG A 417 -0.92 24.38 -7.77
CA ARG A 417 -2.11 24.02 -8.56
C ARG A 417 -1.98 24.36 -10.05
N ASP A 418 -0.89 25.01 -10.46
CA ASP A 418 -0.69 25.52 -11.82
C ASP A 418 0.42 24.71 -12.51
N PRO A 419 0.08 23.76 -13.40
CA PRO A 419 1.06 22.88 -14.04
C PRO A 419 2.02 23.64 -14.95
N ARG A 420 1.56 24.72 -15.61
CA ARG A 420 2.40 25.57 -16.45
C ARG A 420 3.46 26.27 -15.63
N TYR A 421 3.05 26.90 -14.53
CA TYR A 421 3.96 27.55 -13.59
C TYR A 421 5.00 26.55 -13.04
N LEU A 422 4.58 25.34 -12.66
CA LEU A 422 5.51 24.32 -12.17
C LEU A 422 6.52 23.92 -13.25
N ALA A 423 6.09 23.73 -14.50
CA ALA A 423 6.99 23.40 -15.60
C ALA A 423 7.99 24.54 -15.88
N ASP A 424 7.52 25.79 -15.93
CA ASP A 424 8.37 26.96 -16.12
C ASP A 424 9.38 27.10 -14.97
N MET A 425 8.95 26.85 -13.72
CA MET A 425 9.81 26.89 -12.55
C MET A 425 10.86 25.77 -12.54
N ILE A 426 10.47 24.54 -12.88
CA ILE A 426 11.39 23.40 -12.97
C ILE A 426 12.50 23.68 -13.98
N VAL A 427 12.15 24.25 -15.14
CA VAL A 427 13.12 24.66 -16.16
C VAL A 427 13.99 25.80 -15.66
N ALA A 428 13.39 26.91 -15.19
CA ALA A 428 14.12 28.11 -14.80
C ALA A 428 15.09 27.90 -13.64
N GLN A 429 14.74 27.03 -12.69
CA GLN A 429 15.56 26.73 -11.53
C GLN A 429 16.36 25.43 -11.69
N SER A 430 16.27 24.76 -12.84
CA SER A 430 16.86 23.43 -13.10
C SER A 430 16.62 22.45 -11.94
N VAL A 431 15.35 22.33 -11.53
CA VAL A 431 14.94 21.40 -10.48
C VAL A 431 15.31 19.97 -10.89
N THR A 432 15.88 19.21 -9.95
CA THR A 432 16.29 17.82 -10.19
C THR A 432 15.40 16.81 -9.47
N ALA A 433 14.71 17.23 -8.41
CA ALA A 433 13.83 16.38 -7.61
C ALA A 433 12.47 17.03 -7.34
N VAL A 434 11.38 16.26 -7.50
CA VAL A 434 10.00 16.72 -7.29
C VAL A 434 9.08 15.57 -6.91
N ASP A 435 8.16 15.83 -6.00
CA ASP A 435 7.11 14.89 -5.58
C ASP A 435 5.78 15.27 -6.22
N PHE A 436 4.97 14.31 -6.65
CA PHE A 436 3.62 14.53 -7.20
C PHE A 436 2.55 13.71 -6.44
N VAL A 437 1.31 14.16 -6.54
CA VAL A 437 0.14 13.27 -6.39
C VAL A 437 -0.32 12.87 -7.80
N PRO A 438 -0.91 11.68 -8.01
CA PRO A 438 -1.29 11.19 -9.35
C PRO A 438 -2.12 12.20 -10.15
N SER A 439 -3.10 12.84 -9.51
CA SER A 439 -3.95 13.86 -10.14
C SER A 439 -3.16 15.08 -10.65
N MET A 440 -2.16 15.54 -9.90
CA MET A 440 -1.30 16.64 -10.32
C MET A 440 -0.29 16.20 -11.37
N LEU A 441 0.20 14.96 -11.30
CA LEU A 441 1.08 14.40 -12.33
C LEU A 441 0.36 14.32 -13.68
N GLU A 442 -0.91 13.92 -13.68
CA GLU A 442 -1.74 13.90 -14.88
C GLU A 442 -1.87 15.29 -15.50
N LEU A 443 -2.28 16.29 -14.72
CA LEU A 443 -2.37 17.68 -15.19
C LEU A 443 -1.03 18.23 -15.67
N PHE A 444 0.07 17.84 -15.02
CA PHE A 444 1.41 18.23 -15.42
C PHE A 444 1.82 17.61 -16.76
N LEU A 445 1.48 16.33 -16.99
CA LEU A 445 1.79 15.66 -18.26
C LEU A 445 0.96 16.18 -19.44
N ASP A 446 -0.21 16.76 -19.18
CA ASP A 446 -1.04 17.41 -20.21
C ASP A 446 -0.52 18.80 -20.61
N GLU A 447 0.35 19.40 -19.81
CA GLU A 447 0.96 20.70 -20.11
C GLU A 447 2.15 20.56 -21.07
N PRO A 448 2.12 21.16 -22.28
CA PRO A 448 3.21 21.04 -23.25
C PRO A 448 4.59 21.49 -22.74
N ALA A 449 4.63 22.45 -21.81
CA ALA A 449 5.89 22.91 -21.21
C ALA A 449 6.60 21.84 -20.36
N ALA A 450 5.88 20.81 -19.87
CA ALA A 450 6.42 19.75 -19.04
C ALA A 450 7.53 18.96 -19.75
N ALA A 451 7.41 18.73 -21.07
CA ALA A 451 8.42 18.03 -21.87
C ALA A 451 9.80 18.69 -21.85
N ARG A 452 9.90 19.98 -21.47
CA ARG A 452 11.17 20.69 -21.32
C ARG A 452 11.87 20.43 -19.97
N CYS A 453 11.23 19.74 -19.04
CA CYS A 453 11.73 19.48 -17.68
C CYS A 453 12.77 18.36 -17.64
N THR A 454 13.82 18.48 -18.46
CA THR A 454 14.82 17.42 -18.69
C THR A 454 15.87 17.29 -17.59
N ALA A 455 15.93 18.26 -16.66
CA ALA A 455 16.82 18.22 -15.51
C ALA A 455 16.32 17.31 -14.37
N LEU A 456 15.06 16.87 -14.43
CA LEU A 456 14.49 15.96 -13.45
C LEU A 456 15.24 14.63 -13.46
N THR A 457 15.52 14.11 -12.27
CA THR A 457 16.24 12.85 -12.07
C THR A 457 15.59 12.02 -10.96
N ARG A 458 14.86 12.64 -10.03
CA ARG A 458 14.09 11.98 -8.98
C ARG A 458 12.65 12.49 -9.03
N VAL A 459 11.73 11.65 -9.50
CA VAL A 459 10.29 11.98 -9.52
C VAL A 459 9.56 10.95 -8.69
N THR A 460 8.85 11.40 -7.66
CA THR A 460 8.08 10.50 -6.78
C THR A 460 6.58 10.78 -6.85
N VAL A 461 5.77 9.77 -6.53
CA VAL A 461 4.30 9.85 -6.47
C VAL A 461 3.79 9.24 -5.17
N GLY A 462 2.90 9.92 -4.46
CA GLY A 462 2.49 9.56 -3.08
C GLY A 462 1.15 8.82 -2.90
N GLU A 463 0.50 8.34 -3.98
CA GLU A 463 -0.82 7.67 -3.92
C GLU A 463 -0.94 6.57 -4.98
N ALA A 464 -2.12 5.97 -5.13
CA ALA A 464 -2.36 4.89 -6.09
C ALA A 464 -2.04 5.36 -7.52
N LEU A 465 -1.01 4.77 -8.12
CA LEU A 465 -0.53 5.10 -9.45
C LEU A 465 -1.06 4.09 -10.48
N GLY A 466 -1.93 4.56 -11.38
CA GLY A 466 -2.43 3.76 -12.50
C GLY A 466 -1.35 3.47 -13.55
N ALA A 467 -1.45 2.29 -14.18
CA ALA A 467 -0.48 1.85 -15.20
C ALA A 467 -0.42 2.81 -16.41
N ASP A 468 -1.58 3.34 -16.84
CA ASP A 468 -1.66 4.28 -17.98
C ASP A 468 -0.94 5.60 -17.68
N LEU A 469 -1.06 6.11 -16.46
CA LEU A 469 -0.38 7.34 -16.04
C LEU A 469 1.15 7.13 -15.98
N ALA A 470 1.59 5.97 -15.47
CA ALA A 470 3.00 5.61 -15.47
C ALA A 470 3.56 5.45 -16.91
N ALA A 471 2.78 4.86 -17.82
CA ALA A 471 3.14 4.73 -19.24
C ALA A 471 3.25 6.10 -19.93
N ARG A 472 2.31 7.02 -19.68
CA ARG A 472 2.37 8.41 -20.18
C ARG A 472 3.62 9.13 -19.69
N TYR A 473 3.94 9.01 -18.41
CA TYR A 473 5.14 9.60 -17.83
C TYR A 473 6.42 9.06 -18.50
N THR A 474 6.57 7.73 -18.60
CA THR A 474 7.77 7.10 -19.18
C THR A 474 7.92 7.35 -20.68
N ALA A 475 6.84 7.70 -21.38
CA ALA A 475 6.90 8.15 -22.77
C ALA A 475 7.46 9.59 -22.91
N MET A 476 7.29 10.43 -21.89
CA MET A 476 7.74 11.83 -21.90
C MET A 476 9.12 12.02 -21.26
N PHE A 477 9.42 11.30 -20.18
CA PHE A 477 10.64 11.50 -19.38
C PHE A 477 11.51 10.25 -19.32
N SER A 478 12.82 10.45 -19.37
CA SER A 478 13.83 9.41 -19.11
C SER A 478 14.09 9.20 -17.61
N ALA A 479 13.78 10.20 -16.78
CA ALA A 479 13.93 10.13 -15.33
C ALA A 479 13.00 9.06 -14.75
N PRO A 480 13.44 8.20 -13.84
CA PRO A 480 12.58 7.17 -13.26
C PRO A 480 11.41 7.77 -12.48
N LEU A 481 10.25 7.10 -12.52
CA LEU A 481 9.12 7.39 -11.64
C LEU A 481 9.13 6.42 -10.46
N HIS A 482 9.04 6.96 -9.25
CA HIS A 482 9.01 6.19 -8.01
C HIS A 482 7.66 6.32 -7.34
N ASN A 483 6.89 5.23 -7.30
CA ASN A 483 5.65 5.21 -6.52
C ASN A 483 6.00 4.94 -5.05
N LEU A 484 5.62 5.86 -4.16
CA LEU A 484 5.80 5.81 -2.72
C LEU A 484 4.43 5.65 -2.06
N TRP A 485 4.20 4.54 -1.37
CA TRP A 485 2.96 4.32 -0.64
C TRP A 485 3.12 4.60 0.86
N PRO A 486 2.67 5.75 1.41
CA PRO A 486 2.75 5.99 2.84
C PRO A 486 1.70 5.17 3.60
N HIS A 487 2.13 4.37 4.57
CA HIS A 487 1.21 3.90 5.62
C HIS A 487 1.00 5.04 6.63
N ARG A 488 -0.18 5.67 6.60
CA ARG A 488 -0.63 6.57 7.69
C ARG A 488 -1.07 5.71 8.88
N GLY A 489 -0.10 5.11 9.58
CA GLY A 489 -0.33 4.20 10.70
C GLY A 489 -0.32 4.92 12.05
N ILE A 490 -1.28 4.56 12.90
CA ILE A 490 -1.30 4.85 14.34
C ILE A 490 0.07 4.48 14.95
N GLY A 491 0.72 5.43 15.63
CA GLY A 491 2.00 5.21 16.32
C GLY A 491 3.24 5.88 15.70
N GLY A 492 3.09 6.77 14.72
CA GLY A 492 4.19 7.64 14.25
C GLY A 492 5.30 6.90 13.47
N ARG A 493 5.02 5.69 12.96
CA ARG A 493 5.93 4.93 12.08
C ARG A 493 5.53 5.18 10.63
N ALA A 494 6.42 5.84 9.86
CA ALA A 494 6.27 6.00 8.42
C ALA A 494 6.92 4.80 7.72
N GLY A 495 6.11 3.85 7.25
CA GLY A 495 6.54 2.79 6.31
C GLY A 495 6.14 3.17 4.89
N VAL A 496 6.97 2.78 3.90
CA VAL A 496 6.69 3.03 2.48
C VAL A 496 6.97 1.79 1.63
N ASP A 497 5.96 1.34 0.89
CA ASP A 497 6.09 0.35 -0.18
C ASP A 497 6.37 1.03 -1.53
N MET A 498 7.09 0.33 -2.41
CA MET A 498 7.70 0.96 -3.58
C MET A 498 7.63 0.18 -4.89
N ARG A 499 7.39 0.91 -5.99
CA ARG A 499 7.50 0.41 -7.37
C ARG A 499 8.23 1.42 -8.25
N ARG A 500 9.16 0.95 -9.08
CA ARG A 500 9.94 1.76 -10.04
C ARG A 500 9.47 1.52 -11.47
N PHE A 501 9.31 2.59 -12.24
CA PHE A 501 9.02 2.53 -13.68
C PHE A 501 10.12 3.26 -14.45
N GLY A 502 10.59 2.69 -15.57
CA GLY A 502 11.65 3.25 -16.41
C GLY A 502 11.50 2.87 -17.89
N PRO A 503 12.18 3.58 -18.82
CA PRO A 503 12.10 3.30 -20.24
C PRO A 503 12.61 1.89 -20.56
N GLY A 504 11.74 1.06 -21.16
CA GLY A 504 12.05 -0.34 -21.54
C GLY A 504 11.26 -1.42 -20.80
N THR A 505 10.48 -1.09 -19.76
CA THR A 505 9.58 -2.04 -19.09
C THR A 505 8.32 -2.28 -19.92
N ARG A 506 8.40 -3.10 -20.98
CA ARG A 506 7.23 -3.67 -21.65
C ARG A 506 7.05 -5.13 -21.25
N GLY A 507 5.93 -5.43 -20.58
CA GLY A 507 5.22 -6.71 -20.70
C GLY A 507 5.82 -7.98 -20.06
N ALA A 508 7.02 -7.98 -19.49
CA ALA A 508 7.54 -9.15 -18.77
C ALA A 508 8.49 -8.73 -17.64
N GLY A 509 8.17 -9.13 -16.39
CA GLY A 509 9.04 -8.97 -15.23
C GLY A 509 8.95 -7.60 -14.54
N LEU A 510 7.95 -7.45 -13.67
CA LEU A 510 7.90 -6.41 -12.65
C LEU A 510 9.00 -6.66 -11.62
N GLU A 511 10.08 -5.89 -11.63
CA GLU A 511 11.04 -5.91 -10.53
C GLU A 511 10.44 -5.19 -9.30
N CYS A 512 9.88 -5.97 -8.37
CA CYS A 512 9.88 -5.55 -6.98
C CYS A 512 11.35 -5.52 -6.54
N ALA A 513 11.94 -4.33 -6.44
CA ALA A 513 13.26 -4.17 -5.85
C ALA A 513 13.15 -4.40 -4.32
N GLY A 514 13.01 -5.64 -3.91
CA GLY A 514 13.57 -6.07 -2.63
C GLY A 514 15.08 -5.89 -2.76
N LEU A 515 15.65 -5.00 -1.94
CA LEU A 515 17.09 -4.77 -1.86
C LEU A 515 17.79 -6.09 -1.55
N ARG A 516 18.22 -6.82 -2.59
CA ARG A 516 19.11 -7.97 -2.44
C ARG A 516 20.47 -7.45 -1.99
N ALA A 517 20.78 -7.63 -0.71
CA ALA A 517 22.14 -7.53 -0.21
C ALA A 517 22.99 -8.65 -0.84
N GLY A 518 23.74 -8.31 -1.89
CA GLY A 518 24.69 -9.24 -2.51
C GLY A 518 25.88 -9.50 -1.58
N ARG A 519 25.89 -10.64 -0.90
CA ARG A 519 27.15 -11.27 -0.48
C ARG A 519 27.74 -11.99 -1.70
N LEU A 520 28.84 -11.46 -2.21
CA LEU A 520 29.72 -12.16 -3.13
C LEU A 520 30.27 -13.41 -2.43
N SER A 521 29.89 -14.60 -2.88
CA SER A 521 30.75 -15.78 -2.79
C SER A 521 30.72 -16.55 -4.11
N ALA A 522 31.89 -16.70 -4.69
CA ALA A 522 32.13 -17.38 -5.96
C ALA A 522 31.75 -18.86 -5.90
N SER A 523 30.99 -19.33 -6.91
CA SER A 523 31.24 -20.56 -7.71
C SER A 523 29.94 -21.07 -8.34
N GLY A 524 30.05 -21.54 -9.59
CA GLY A 524 29.06 -22.44 -10.18
C GLY A 524 28.17 -21.86 -11.29
N ALA A 525 28.76 -21.50 -12.43
CA ALA A 525 28.01 -21.31 -13.66
C ALA A 525 27.39 -22.63 -14.13
N ARG A 526 26.05 -22.68 -14.31
CA ARG A 526 25.40 -23.57 -15.27
C ARG A 526 24.29 -22.83 -16.00
N ARG A 527 24.42 -22.83 -17.33
CA ARG A 527 23.47 -22.34 -18.33
C ARG A 527 22.26 -23.27 -18.40
N CYS A 528 21.06 -22.72 -18.51
CA CYS A 528 19.96 -23.32 -19.27
C CYS A 528 19.30 -22.19 -20.07
N GLY A 529 19.10 -22.44 -21.35
CA GLY A 529 18.59 -21.46 -22.31
C GLY A 529 17.29 -21.91 -22.96
N ARG A 530 16.64 -20.89 -23.53
CA ARG A 530 15.41 -20.85 -24.33
C ARG A 530 14.10 -21.14 -23.62
#